data_AF-A0AAW4S1W2-F1
#
_entry.id   AF-A0AAW4S1W2-F1
#
_cell.length_a   1.000
_cell.length_b   1.000
_cell.length_c   1.000
_cell.angle_alpha   90.00
_cell.angle_beta   90.00
_cell.angle_gamma   90.00
#
_symmetry.space_group_name_H-M   'P 1'
#
loop_
_entity.id
_entity.type
_entity.pdbx_description
1 polymer ?
#
loop_
_entity_poly.entity_id
_entity_poly.type
_entity_poly.pdbx_seq_one_letter_code
_entity_poly.pdbx_strand_id
1 'polypeptide(L)' 'MPVVEVDVETGKVKFLDYVAVHDCGPMVNPMTLAGHVRGGTAQGIGSAVCEEYKYGDDGQLLNANFADPYPA' A
#
# COMPACT_ATOMS: atom_id res chain seq x y z
N MET A 1 3.92 4.67 -11.54
CA MET A 1 5.21 4.01 -11.77
C MET A 1 6.14 4.34 -10.61
N PRO A 2 6.40 3.34 -9.74
CA PRO A 2 7.35 3.47 -8.65
C PRO A 2 8.78 3.22 -9.13
N VAL A 3 9.75 3.85 -8.49
CA VAL A 3 11.17 3.49 -8.51
C VAL A 3 11.54 3.08 -7.09
N VAL A 4 12.06 1.87 -6.93
CA VAL A 4 12.37 1.29 -5.61
C VAL A 4 13.76 0.69 -5.58
N GLU A 5 14.36 0.70 -4.39
CA GLU A 5 15.53 -0.09 -4.04
C GLU A 5 15.08 -1.29 -3.20
N VAL A 6 15.70 -2.45 -3.42
CA VAL A 6 15.38 -3.68 -2.70
C VAL A 6 16.66 -4.24 -2.07
N ASP A 7 16.61 -4.49 -0.76
CA ASP A 7 17.62 -5.26 -0.05
C ASP A 7 17.44 -6.75 -0.40
N VAL A 8 18.47 -7.36 -0.98
CA VAL A 8 18.40 -8.76 -1.46
C VAL A 8 18.50 -9.80 -0.36
N GLU A 9 19.02 -9.43 0.82
CA GLU A 9 19.14 -10.34 1.96
C GLU A 9 17.83 -10.35 2.77
N THR A 10 17.20 -9.19 2.93
CA THR A 10 16.01 -9.04 3.79
C THR A 10 14.69 -8.89 3.03
N GLY A 11 14.74 -8.61 1.72
CA GLY A 11 13.55 -8.31 0.91
C GLY A 11 12.94 -6.94 1.17
N LYS A 12 13.54 -6.10 2.03
CA LYS A 12 13.02 -4.78 2.38
C LYS A 12 13.05 -3.85 1.17
N VAL A 13 11.92 -3.18 0.93
CA VAL A 13 11.72 -2.26 -0.20
C VAL A 13 11.75 -0.82 0.28
N LYS A 14 12.54 0.03 -0.37
CA LYS A 14 12.57 1.47 -0.15
C LYS A 14 12.10 2.20 -1.41
N PHE A 15 11.10 3.06 -1.27
CA PHE A 15 10.63 3.91 -2.35
C PHE A 15 11.59 5.09 -2.56
N LEU A 16 12.08 5.23 -3.80
CA LEU A 16 12.96 6.33 -4.22
C LEU A 16 12.18 7.41 -4.96
N ASP A 17 11.24 7.00 -5.83
CA ASP A 17 10.36 7.91 -6.57
C ASP A 17 9.01 7.23 -6.86
N TYR A 18 7.99 8.04 -7.11
CA TYR A 18 6.66 7.56 -7.46
C TYR A 18 5.90 8.57 -8.32
N VAL A 19 5.55 8.17 -9.54
CA VAL A 19 4.72 8.97 -10.45
C VAL A 19 3.36 8.31 -10.65
N ALA A 20 2.27 9.01 -10.38
CA ALA A 20 0.91 8.55 -10.70
C ALA A 20 0.24 9.48 -11.72
N VAL A 21 -0.45 8.90 -12.68
CA VAL A 21 -1.27 9.61 -13.68
C VAL A 21 -2.67 9.01 -13.60
N HIS A 22 -3.66 9.88 -13.43
CA HIS A 22 -5.06 9.49 -13.31
C HIS A 22 -5.86 10.24 -14.37
N ASP A 23 -6.59 9.49 -15.19
CA ASP A 23 -7.67 10.05 -16.00
C ASP A 23 -8.94 10.08 -15.15
N CYS A 24 -9.49 11.28 -14.95
CA CYS A 24 -10.69 11.52 -14.16
C CYS A 24 -11.76 12.30 -14.93
N GLY A 25 -11.56 12.52 -16.24
CA GLY A 25 -12.42 13.41 -17.02
C GLY A 25 -12.47 14.85 -16.44
N PRO A 26 -13.61 15.56 -16.58
CA PRO A 26 -13.77 16.89 -16.02
C PRO A 26 -13.70 16.88 -14.49
N MET A 27 -12.68 17.53 -13.94
CA MET A 27 -12.48 17.64 -12.50
C MET A 27 -13.54 18.56 -11.85
N VAL A 28 -14.35 17.99 -10.95
CA VAL A 28 -15.32 18.77 -10.15
C VAL A 28 -14.64 19.56 -9.04
N ASN A 29 -13.71 18.92 -8.30
CA ASN A 29 -12.95 19.56 -7.23
C ASN A 29 -11.48 19.09 -7.24
N PRO A 30 -10.54 19.94 -7.68
CA PRO A 30 -9.12 19.60 -7.74
C PRO A 30 -8.49 19.24 -6.39
N MET A 31 -8.90 19.92 -5.31
CA MET A 31 -8.32 19.71 -3.98
C MET A 31 -8.67 18.34 -3.42
N THR A 32 -9.94 17.94 -3.53
CA THR A 32 -10.41 16.63 -3.09
C THR A 32 -9.80 15.52 -3.94
N LEU A 33 -9.72 15.71 -5.27
CA LEU A 33 -9.10 14.73 -6.16
C LEU A 33 -7.63 14.49 -5.81
N ALA A 34 -6.86 15.55 -5.55
CA ALA A 34 -5.46 15.42 -5.13
C ALA A 34 -5.34 14.63 -3.82
N GLY A 35 -6.28 14.82 -2.88
CA GLY A 35 -6.39 14.03 -1.66
C GLY A 35 -6.63 12.55 -1.93
N HIS A 36 -7.59 12.22 -2.80
CA HIS A 36 -7.87 10.83 -3.17
C HIS A 36 -6.70 10.14 -3.88
N VAL A 37 -6.03 10.83 -4.80
CA VAL A 37 -4.86 10.28 -5.50
C VAL A 37 -3.76 9.92 -4.49
N ARG A 38 -3.45 10.81 -3.55
CA ARG A 38 -2.44 10.56 -2.51
C ARG A 38 -2.88 9.47 -1.54
N GLY A 39 -4.11 9.54 -1.03
CA GLY A 39 -4.65 8.59 -0.07
C GLY A 39 -4.76 7.18 -0.65
N GLY A 40 -5.31 7.04 -1.85
CA GLY A 40 -5.42 5.76 -2.55
C GLY A 40 -4.06 5.19 -2.93
N THR A 41 -3.10 6.03 -3.32
CA THR A 41 -1.72 5.59 -3.56
C THR A 41 -1.07 5.06 -2.29
N ALA A 42 -1.17 5.81 -1.18
CA ALA A 42 -0.60 5.39 0.11
C ALA A 42 -1.25 4.09 0.61
N GLN A 43 -2.58 3.97 0.49
CA GLN A 43 -3.31 2.76 0.85
C GLN A 43 -2.87 1.57 -0.01
N GLY A 44 -2.80 1.73 -1.33
CA GLY A 44 -2.38 0.65 -2.23
C GLY A 44 -0.94 0.20 -1.98
N ILE A 45 -0.04 1.13 -1.66
CA ILE A 45 1.33 0.79 -1.23
C ILE A 45 1.27 -0.01 0.07
N GLY A 46 0.58 0.48 1.10
CA GLY A 46 0.43 -0.23 2.37
C GLY A 46 -0.09 -1.65 2.19
N SER A 47 -1.15 -1.82 1.41
CA SER A 47 -1.71 -3.15 1.13
C SER A 47 -0.77 -4.07 0.36
N ALA A 48 0.07 -3.53 -0.53
CA ALA A 48 0.96 -4.34 -1.37
C ALA A 48 2.26 -4.76 -0.68
N VAL A 49 2.83 -3.91 0.18
CA VAL A 49 4.15 -4.16 0.80
C VAL A 49 4.12 -4.37 2.30
N CYS A 50 3.04 -3.99 2.97
CA CYS A 50 2.97 -4.03 4.43
C CYS A 50 1.88 -5.02 4.91
N GLU A 51 0.71 -5.05 4.27
CA GLU A 51 -0.39 -5.88 4.75
C GLU A 51 -0.30 -7.34 4.27
N GLU A 52 -0.66 -8.27 5.15
CA GLU A 52 -0.79 -9.71 4.86
C GLU A 52 -2.06 -10.21 5.56
N TYR A 53 -2.75 -11.19 4.97
CA TYR A 53 -3.84 -11.91 5.66
C TYR A 53 -3.36 -13.32 6.01
N LYS A 54 -3.18 -13.59 7.30
CA LYS A 54 -2.72 -14.90 7.80
C LYS A 54 -3.92 -15.73 8.21
N TYR A 55 -4.10 -16.88 7.57
CA TYR A 55 -5.16 -17.82 7.92
C TYR A 55 -4.56 -19.06 8.58
N GLY A 56 -5.20 -19.54 9.64
CA GLY A 56 -4.91 -20.84 10.24
C GLY A 56 -5.47 -22.00 9.40
N ASP A 57 -5.11 -23.23 9.77
CA ASP A 57 -5.55 -24.45 9.08
C ASP A 57 -7.08 -24.65 9.12
N ASP A 58 -7.75 -24.00 10.08
CA ASP A 58 -9.21 -23.98 10.24
C ASP A 58 -9.90 -22.82 9.49
N GLY A 59 -9.12 -22.01 8.77
CA GLY A 59 -9.59 -20.85 8.02
C GLY A 59 -9.83 -19.60 8.87
N GLN A 60 -9.44 -19.58 10.15
CA GLN A 60 -9.56 -18.38 10.98
C GLN A 60 -8.49 -17.34 10.61
N LEU A 61 -8.89 -16.07 10.52
CA LEU A 61 -7.97 -14.96 10.32
C LEU A 61 -7.21 -14.69 11.63
N LEU A 62 -5.88 -14.81 11.57
CA LEU A 62 -5.01 -14.77 12.74
C LEU A 62 -4.52 -13.36 13.08
N ASN A 63 -4.66 -12.40 12.16
CA ASN A 63 -4.21 -11.02 12.30
C ASN A 63 -5.31 -10.02 11.95
N ALA A 64 -6.45 -10.14 12.64
CA ALA A 64 -7.66 -9.37 12.36
C ALA A 64 -7.62 -7.91 12.87
N ASN A 65 -6.57 -7.51 13.62
CA ASN A 65 -6.47 -6.18 14.18
C ASN A 65 -5.03 -5.62 14.13
N PHE A 66 -4.89 -4.30 14.30
CA PHE A 66 -3.60 -3.60 14.21
C PHE A 66 -2.63 -3.86 15.38
N ALA A 67 -3.10 -4.44 16.49
CA ALA A 67 -2.22 -4.83 17.60
C ALA A 67 -1.55 -6.19 17.35
N ASP A 68 -1.99 -6.93 16.34
CA ASP A 68 -1.39 -8.20 15.94
C ASP A 68 -0.01 -7.91 15.30
N PRO A 69 1.02 -8.69 15.63
CA PRO A 69 2.38 -8.40 15.20
C PRO A 69 2.50 -8.44 13.67
N TYR A 70 3.09 -7.39 13.12
CA TYR A 70 3.49 -7.34 11.72
C TYR A 70 4.46 -8.49 11.40
N PRO A 71 4.38 -9.12 10.22
CA PRO A 71 5.45 -10.01 9.77
C PRO A 71 6.78 -9.25 9.75
N ALA A 72 7.82 -9.87 10.32
CA ALA A 72 9.20 -9.39 10.27
C ALA A 72 9.81 -9.63 8.90
#